data_AF-K2AZ11-F1
#
_entry.id   AF-K2AZ11-F1
#
_cell.length_a   1.000
_cell.length_b   1.000
_cell.length_c   1.000
_cell.angle_alpha   90.00
_cell.angle_beta   90.00
_cell.angle_gamma   90.00
#
_symmetry.space_group_name_H-M   'P 1'
#
loop_
_entity.id
_entity.type
_entity.pdbx_description
1 polymer ?
#
loop_
_entity_poly.entity_id
_entity_poly.type
_entity_poly.pdbx_seq_one_letter_code
_entity_poly.pdbx_strand_id
1 'polypeptide(L)'
;MLGGLTMPDITLEGVVYRVPYRSSKNSIHSRVFIDVKDHEKLYAWWRENHIDTKLEELPHPILNKPCPQIQAKSTAENIKNGTPVKITIYEKSRMKMGKPHMGLKTRSIKSR
;
A
#
# COMPACT_ATOMS: atom_id res chain seq x y z
N MET A 1 -13.82 6.26 -29.51
CA MET A 1 -12.47 6.26 -28.91
C MET A 1 -12.62 6.81 -27.50
N LEU A 2 -12.72 5.96 -26.48
CA LEU A 2 -12.85 6.41 -25.09
C LEU A 2 -11.44 6.60 -24.52
N GLY A 3 -11.04 7.86 -24.36
CA GLY A 3 -9.79 8.26 -23.74
C GLY A 3 -9.68 7.62 -22.36
N GLY A 4 -8.66 6.79 -22.18
CA GLY A 4 -8.34 6.18 -20.90
C GLY A 4 -7.97 7.29 -19.92
N LEU A 5 -8.93 7.67 -19.07
CA LEU A 5 -8.67 8.43 -17.86
C LEU A 5 -7.85 7.51 -16.95
N THR A 6 -6.53 7.53 -17.13
CA THR A 6 -5.60 7.02 -16.13
C THR A 6 -5.74 7.93 -14.92
N MET A 7 -6.46 7.46 -13.90
CA MET A 7 -6.53 8.13 -12.60
C MET A 7 -5.12 8.32 -12.02
N PRO A 8 -4.88 9.41 -11.26
CA PRO A 8 -3.55 9.83 -10.87
C PRO A 8 -2.92 8.87 -9.86
N ASP A 9 -1.70 8.42 -10.17
CA ASP A 9 -0.85 7.72 -9.21
C ASP A 9 -0.52 8.67 -8.04
N ILE A 10 -0.48 8.15 -6.81
CA ILE A 10 0.06 8.88 -5.66
C ILE A 10 1.36 8.22 -5.20
N THR A 11 2.36 9.06 -4.92
CA THR A 11 3.65 8.61 -4.36
C THR A 11 3.74 9.03 -2.90
N LEU A 12 4.12 8.06 -2.05
CA LEU A 12 4.21 8.14 -0.60
C LEU A 12 5.60 7.68 -0.15
N GLU A 13 6.08 8.19 0.98
CA GLU A 13 7.24 7.67 1.69
C GLU A 13 6.81 6.68 2.78
N GLY A 14 7.71 5.75 3.10
CA GLY A 14 7.47 4.78 4.15
C GLY A 14 8.66 3.86 4.38
N VAL A 15 8.44 2.83 5.20
CA VAL A 15 9.46 1.86 5.58
C VAL A 15 9.00 0.44 5.26
N VAL A 16 9.85 -0.33 4.58
CA VAL A 16 9.59 -1.76 4.33
C VAL A 16 9.73 -2.53 5.63
N TYR A 17 8.72 -3.34 5.93
CA TYR A 17 8.77 -4.30 7.00
C TYR A 17 8.18 -5.64 6.58
N ARG A 18 8.92 -6.71 6.89
CA ARG A 18 8.58 -8.07 6.52
C ARG A 18 7.84 -8.71 7.68
N VAL A 19 6.56 -9.02 7.48
CA VAL A 19 5.76 -9.72 8.49
C VAL A 19 5.66 -11.19 8.10
N PRO A 20 6.00 -12.14 9.00
CA PRO A 20 5.74 -13.55 8.77
C PRO A 20 4.23 -13.77 8.59
N TYR A 21 3.81 -14.40 7.50
CA TYR A 21 2.38 -14.64 7.28
C TYR A 21 1.92 -15.88 8.05
N ARG A 22 0.92 -15.72 8.92
CA ARG A 22 0.44 -16.79 9.83
C ARG A 22 0.01 -18.08 9.11
N SER A 23 -0.41 -18.04 7.84
CA SER A 23 -0.94 -19.22 7.15
C SER A 23 0.11 -20.09 6.45
N SER A 24 1.38 -19.69 6.45
CA SER A 24 2.46 -20.45 5.81
C SER A 24 3.77 -20.11 6.50
N LYS A 25 4.39 -21.12 7.12
CA LYS A 25 5.70 -20.98 7.81
C LYS A 25 6.80 -20.37 6.92
N ASN A 26 6.62 -20.35 5.60
CA ASN A 26 7.61 -19.87 4.63
C ASN A 26 7.13 -18.68 3.78
N SER A 27 5.94 -18.12 4.02
CA SER A 27 5.47 -16.95 3.27
C SER A 27 5.79 -15.66 4.02
N ILE A 28 6.85 -14.99 3.58
CA ILE A 28 7.14 -13.62 4.01
C ILE A 28 6.28 -12.67 3.17
N HIS A 29 5.51 -11.79 3.80
CA HIS A 29 4.89 -10.67 3.10
C HIS A 29 5.64 -9.40 3.45
N SER A 30 6.20 -8.77 2.41
CA SER A 30 6.64 -7.38 2.52
C SER A 30 5.40 -6.50 2.67
N ARG A 31 5.41 -5.68 3.71
CA ARG A 31 4.44 -4.62 3.99
C ARG A 31 5.22 -3.32 4.02
N VAL A 32 4.59 -2.24 3.61
CA VAL A 32 5.18 -0.92 3.77
C VAL A 32 4.30 -0.10 4.67
N PHE A 33 4.92 0.36 5.74
CA PHE A 33 4.34 1.27 6.72
C PHE A 33 4.53 2.67 6.18
N ILE A 34 3.43 3.41 6.03
CA ILE A 34 3.45 4.75 5.45
C ILE A 34 3.84 5.74 6.55
N ASP A 35 4.66 6.73 6.20
CA ASP A 35 5.00 7.77 7.15
C ASP A 35 3.77 8.60 7.55
N VAL A 36 3.74 9.09 8.79
CA VAL A 36 2.59 9.83 9.34
C VAL A 36 2.21 11.04 8.48
N LYS A 37 3.18 11.73 7.88
CA LYS A 37 2.94 12.87 6.99
C LYS A 37 2.25 12.47 5.67
N ASP A 38 2.56 11.28 5.17
CA ASP A 38 1.98 10.74 3.93
C ASP A 38 0.67 9.97 4.18
N HIS A 39 0.36 9.67 5.44
CA HIS A 39 -0.92 9.08 5.83
C HIS A 39 -2.09 10.01 5.52
N GLU A 40 -2.00 11.28 5.92
CA GLU A 40 -3.04 12.28 5.63
C GLU A 40 -3.22 12.48 4.13
N LYS A 41 -2.10 12.50 3.39
CA LYS A 41 -2.08 12.59 1.93
C LYS A 41 -2.77 11.39 1.27
N LEU A 42 -2.52 10.18 1.78
CA LEU A 42 -3.19 8.97 1.32
C LEU A 42 -4.70 9.01 1.60
N TYR A 43 -5.12 9.45 2.79
CA TYR A 43 -6.55 9.56 3.10
C TYR A 43 -7.26 10.60 2.24
N ALA A 44 -6.63 11.76 1.99
CA ALA A 44 -7.17 12.80 1.13
C ALA A 44 -7.39 12.25 -0.29
N TRP A 45 -6.34 11.70 -0.88
CA TRP A 45 -6.40 11.09 -2.21
C TRP A 45 -7.42 9.93 -2.27
N TRP A 46 -7.48 9.08 -1.24
CA TRP A 46 -8.46 8.00 -1.16
C TRP A 46 -9.90 8.55 -1.17
N ARG A 47 -10.23 9.52 -0.31
CA ARG A 47 -11.58 10.10 -0.24
C ARG A 47 -11.99 10.78 -1.54
N GLU A 48 -11.08 11.53 -2.16
CA GLU A 48 -11.32 12.22 -3.43
C GLU A 48 -11.61 11.24 -4.59
N ASN A 49 -11.04 10.03 -4.55
CA ASN A 49 -11.18 9.03 -5.61
C ASN A 49 -12.20 7.92 -5.29
N HIS A 50 -13.04 8.08 -4.25
CA HIS A 50 -14.11 7.12 -3.89
C HIS A 50 -13.68 5.64 -3.80
N ILE A 51 -12.43 5.37 -3.37
CA ILE A 51 -11.91 4.01 -3.31
C ILE A 51 -12.62 3.25 -2.16
N ASP A 52 -13.04 2.00 -2.35
CA ASP A 52 -13.82 1.25 -1.35
C ASP A 52 -12.94 0.20 -0.63
N THR A 53 -11.67 0.52 -0.38
CA THR A 53 -10.70 -0.41 0.22
C THR A 53 -10.22 0.09 1.57
N LYS A 54 -10.60 -0.60 2.64
CA LYS A 54 -10.05 -0.35 3.98
C LYS A 54 -8.53 -0.58 3.98
N LEU A 55 -7.76 0.41 4.42
CA LEU A 55 -6.36 0.21 4.82
C LEU A 55 -6.33 -0.64 6.08
N GLU A 56 -5.45 -1.64 6.10
CA GLU A 56 -5.18 -2.36 7.34
C GLU A 56 -4.31 -1.46 8.23
N GLU A 57 -4.72 -1.23 9.47
CA GLU A 57 -3.89 -0.60 10.49
C GLU A 57 -3.23 -1.68 11.33
N LEU A 58 -1.90 -1.62 11.45
CA LEU A 58 -1.12 -2.52 12.30
C LEU A 58 -0.10 -1.74 13.12
N PRO A 59 0.37 -2.29 14.25
CA PRO A 59 1.45 -1.67 15.00
C PRO A 59 2.69 -1.51 14.13
N HIS A 60 3.14 -0.26 14.00
CA HIS A 60 4.37 0.09 13.32
C HIS A 60 5.53 -0.63 14.01
N PRO A 61 6.42 -1.30 13.26
CA PRO A 61 7.44 -2.18 13.83
C PRO A 61 8.48 -1.48 14.71
N ILE A 62 8.75 -0.21 14.43
CA ILE A 62 9.70 0.63 15.19
C ILE A 62 8.97 1.46 16.26
N LEU A 63 7.92 2.18 15.89
CA LEU A 63 7.20 3.11 16.76
C LEU A 63 6.16 2.45 17.69
N ASN A 64 5.80 1.18 17.43
CA ASN A 64 4.77 0.42 18.15
C ASN A 64 3.40 1.14 18.28
N LYS A 65 3.04 1.94 17.26
CA LYS A 65 1.76 2.66 17.16
C LYS A 65 0.94 2.15 15.96
N PRO A 66 -0.40 2.11 16.02
CA PRO A 66 -1.22 1.79 14.86
C PRO A 66 -0.87 2.71 13.68
N CYS A 67 -0.53 2.11 12.55
CA CYS A 67 -0.17 2.82 11.34
C CYS A 67 -0.80 2.12 10.13
N PRO A 68 -1.36 2.87 9.18
CA PRO A 68 -1.82 2.31 7.92
C PRO A 68 -0.65 1.63 7.20
N GLN A 69 -0.95 0.49 6.62
CA GLN A 69 0.03 -0.22 5.79
C GLN A 69 -0.54 -0.59 4.43
N ILE A 70 0.37 -0.72 3.47
CA ILE A 70 0.06 -1.22 2.14
C ILE A 70 0.82 -2.53 1.92
N GLN A 71 0.11 -3.54 1.41
CA GLN A 71 0.73 -4.82 1.06
C GLN A 71 1.60 -4.68 -0.20
N ALA A 72 2.83 -5.19 -0.13
CA ALA A 72 3.89 -4.96 -1.12
C ALA A 72 4.44 -6.29 -1.68
N LYS A 73 3.54 -7.16 -2.14
CA LYS A 73 3.72 -8.61 -2.27
C LYS A 73 4.59 -9.11 -3.46
N SER A 74 5.47 -8.29 -4.03
CA SER A 74 6.46 -8.74 -5.03
C SER A 74 7.59 -7.74 -5.26
N THR A 75 7.25 -6.46 -5.34
CA THR A 75 8.21 -5.38 -5.66
C THR A 75 9.15 -5.04 -4.50
N ALA A 76 8.79 -5.37 -3.26
CA ALA A 76 9.62 -5.15 -2.08
C ALA A 76 10.25 -6.43 -1.51
N GLU A 77 10.20 -7.57 -2.21
CA GLU A 77 10.78 -8.82 -1.70
C GLU A 77 12.28 -8.71 -1.47
N ASN A 78 12.99 -7.97 -2.32
CA ASN A 78 14.45 -7.79 -2.24
C ASN A 78 14.90 -6.61 -1.36
N ILE A 79 13.99 -5.82 -0.80
CA ILE A 79 14.31 -4.65 0.02
C ILE A 79 14.43 -5.07 1.48
N LYS A 80 15.54 -4.71 2.14
CA LYS A 80 15.80 -5.06 3.54
C LYS A 80 14.75 -4.45 4.47
N ASN A 81 14.54 -5.12 5.61
CA ASN A 81 13.66 -4.61 6.66
C ASN A 81 14.21 -3.27 7.21
N GLY A 82 13.35 -2.31 7.49
CA GLY A 82 13.72 -0.99 7.97
C GLY A 82 14.23 -0.04 6.89
N THR A 83 14.34 -0.48 5.63
CA THR A 83 14.78 0.38 4.53
C THR A 83 13.70 1.42 4.20
N PRO A 84 14.02 2.73 4.20
CA PRO A 84 13.15 3.76 3.68
C PRO A 84 12.92 3.58 2.18
N VAL A 85 11.67 3.74 1.76
CA VAL A 85 11.25 3.55 0.38
C VAL A 85 10.31 4.65 -0.09
N LYS A 86 10.29 4.84 -1.41
CA LYS A 86 9.22 5.53 -2.10
C LYS A 86 8.28 4.50 -2.72
N ILE A 87 6.98 4.66 -2.46
CA ILE A 87 5.93 3.82 -2.99
C ILE A 87 5.01 4.63 -3.88
N THR A 88 4.81 4.13 -5.08
CA THR A 88 3.75 4.61 -5.95
C THR A 88 2.59 3.64 -5.89
N ILE A 89 1.42 4.12 -5.51
CA ILE A 89 0.17 3.36 -5.55
C ILE A 89 -0.75 3.93 -6.61
N TYR A 90 -1.60 3.05 -7.12
CA TYR A 90 -2.60 3.37 -8.10
C TYR A 90 -3.91 2.70 -7.73
N GLU A 91 -4.99 3.29 -8.21
CA GLU A 91 -6.30 2.71 -8.10
C GLU A 91 -6.42 1.50 -9.06
N LYS A 92 -7.05 0.42 -8.59
CA LYS A 92 -7.36 -0.76 -9.37
C LYS A 92 -8.84 -1.07 -9.28
N SER A 93 -9.52 -1.01 -10.42
CA SER A 93 -10.87 -1.56 -10.56
C SER A 93 -10.86 -3.08 -10.35
N ARG A 94 -11.80 -3.57 -9.55
CA ARG A 94 -11.98 -4.99 -9.25
C ARG A 94 -13.46 -5.32 -9.09
N MET A 95 -13.84 -6.51 -9.52
CA MET A 95 -15.16 -7.05 -9.19
C MET A 95 -15.08 -7.77 -7.84
N LYS A 96 -15.97 -7.43 -6.90
CA LYS A 96 -16.12 -8.14 -5.62
C LYS A 96 -17.60 -8.43 -5.41
N MET A 97 -17.95 -9.70 -5.17
CA MET A 97 -19.34 -10.14 -5.02
C MET A 97 -20.27 -9.64 -6.15
N GLY A 98 -19.78 -9.66 -7.39
CA GLY A 98 -20.55 -9.24 -8.57
C GLY A 98 -20.75 -7.73 -8.76
N LYS A 99 -20.22 -6.88 -7.87
CA LYS A 99 -20.30 -5.42 -8.00
C LYS A 99 -18.93 -4.80 -8.34
N PRO A 100 -18.88 -3.72 -9.15
CA PRO A 100 -17.65 -2.97 -9.38
C PRO A 100 -17.21 -2.31 -8.07
N HIS A 101 -15.94 -2.46 -7.73
CA HIS A 101 -15.30 -1.85 -6.58
C HIS A 101 -13.96 -1.23 -7.01
N MET A 102 -13.60 -0.13 -6.38
CA MET A 102 -12.29 0.46 -6.55
C MET A 102 -11.41 0.09 -5.37
N GLY A 103 -10.18 -0.35 -5.66
CA GLY A 103 -9.21 -0.67 -4.62
C GLY A 103 -7.82 -0.13 -4.88
N LEU A 104 -6.91 -0.43 -3.97
CA LEU A 104 -5.53 0.02 -4.02
C LEU A 104 -4.62 -1.08 -4.53
N LYS A 105 -3.65 -0.73 -5.37
CA LYS A 105 -2.54 -1.60 -5.69
C LYS A 105 -1.22 -0.83 -5.75
N THR A 106 -0.16 -1.45 -5.29
CA THR A 106 1.18 -0.91 -5.41
C THR A 106 1.67 -1.04 -6.85
N ARG A 107 2.08 0.06 -7.45
CA ARG A 107 2.70 0.12 -8.78
C ARG A 107 4.19 -0.15 -8.69
N SER A 108 4.88 0.58 -7.82
CA SER A 108 6.34 0.45 -7.67
C SER A 108 6.78 0.76 -6.23
N ILE A 109 7.92 0.18 -5.85
CA ILE A 109 8.60 0.41 -4.57
C ILE A 109 10.08 0.52 -4.89
N LYS A 110 10.71 1.62 -4.47
CA LYS A 110 12.14 1.86 -4.68
C LYS A 110 12.79 2.25 -3.36
N SER A 111 13.96 1.68 -3.07
CA SER A 111 14.81 2.16 -1.98
C SER A 111 15.16 3.62 -2.22
N ARG A 112 15.12 4.41 -1.15
CA ARG A 112 15.60 5.79 -1.17
C ARG A 112 17.12 5.85 -1.15
#